data_AF-A0A1Q7WGZ6-F1
#
_entry.id   AF-A0A1Q7WGZ6-F1
#
_cell.length_a   1.000
_cell.length_b   1.000
_cell.length_c   1.000
_cell.angle_alpha   90.00
_cell.angle_beta   90.00
_cell.angle_gamma   90.00
#
_symmetry.space_group_name_H-M   'P 1'
#
loop_
_entity.id
_entity.type
_entity.pdbx_description
1 polymer ?
#
loop_
_entity_poly.entity_id
_entity_poly.type
_entity_poly.pdbx_seq_one_letter_code
_entity_poly.pdbx_strand_id
1 'polypeptide(L)'
;GRVNLDDPATTLALLRLNAVVGVTGIFDGAGGIKSMGVQCALCHSTVDDSFAPGIGKRLDGWANRDLNVGLIVSLAPNLTPIAELLRVDVATVKAVLNSWGPGRFDAELDKDGKALRPDGGQAGTLIPPAFGLAGVNLHTWTGFGSVPYWNAYVAVTEMHGSGTFFDQRLSDPVQYPVSARSGSWNTRDTPDLVTAKLPALHAYQLALKAPKPPVGSFDAAAAERGKEVFDGPGKCATCHVPPLFTEPGHNLHTPAELGIDSFQADRSPTHMYRTAPLAGLWTHQKGGFFHDGRFATLRDVIAHYDVVFRLGLTEPEKGDLIEYLKSL
;
A
#
# COMPACT_ATOMS: atom_id res chain seq x y z
N GLY A 1 -12.77 -30.45 12.19
CA GLY A 1 -11.83 -31.32 11.46
C GLY A 1 -10.61 -30.50 11.10
N ARG A 2 -9.41 -31.10 11.06
CA ARG A 2 -8.21 -30.42 10.56
C ARG A 2 -8.28 -30.40 9.03
N VAL A 3 -8.32 -29.21 8.44
CA VAL A 3 -8.22 -29.00 6.99
C VAL A 3 -6.73 -28.92 6.65
N ASN A 4 -6.26 -29.67 5.67
CA ASN A 4 -4.89 -29.55 5.18
C ASN A 4 -4.81 -28.39 4.17
N LEU A 5 -4.21 -27.28 4.56
CA LEU A 5 -4.05 -26.10 3.68
C LEU A 5 -2.92 -26.28 2.65
N ASP A 6 -2.05 -27.29 2.81
CA ASP A 6 -1.01 -27.62 1.83
C ASP A 6 -1.53 -28.50 0.68
N ASP A 7 -2.78 -28.96 0.75
CA ASP A 7 -3.42 -29.76 -0.30
C ASP A 7 -4.03 -28.85 -1.38
N PRO A 8 -3.58 -28.94 -2.66
CA PRO A 8 -4.18 -28.20 -3.76
C PRO A 8 -5.70 -28.42 -3.90
N ALA A 9 -6.22 -29.60 -3.55
CA ALA A 9 -7.66 -29.87 -3.59
C ALA A 9 -8.43 -29.01 -2.59
N THR A 10 -7.86 -28.75 -1.41
CA THR A 10 -8.40 -27.80 -0.43
C THR A 10 -8.47 -26.39 -1.01
N THR A 11 -7.39 -25.92 -1.63
CA THR A 11 -7.35 -24.59 -2.26
C THR A 11 -8.43 -24.45 -3.34
N LEU A 12 -8.61 -25.46 -4.19
CA LEU A 12 -9.67 -25.45 -5.20
C LEU A 12 -11.07 -25.42 -4.57
N ALA A 13 -11.29 -26.16 -3.48
CA ALA A 13 -12.56 -26.13 -2.76
C ALA A 13 -12.84 -24.75 -2.15
N LEU A 14 -11.84 -24.12 -1.52
CA LEU A 14 -11.95 -22.77 -0.96
C LEU A 14 -12.23 -21.72 -2.03
N LEU A 15 -11.57 -21.82 -3.19
CA LEU A 15 -11.81 -20.91 -4.33
C LEU A 15 -13.23 -21.06 -4.89
N ARG A 16 -13.77 -22.29 -5.00
CA ARG A 16 -15.17 -22.51 -5.41
C ARG A 16 -16.17 -21.90 -4.42
N LEU A 17 -15.82 -21.85 -3.14
CA LEU A 17 -16.63 -21.24 -2.09
C LEU A 17 -16.42 -19.71 -1.99
N ASN A 18 -15.57 -19.11 -2.82
CA ASN A 18 -15.14 -17.72 -2.71
C ASN A 18 -14.60 -17.36 -1.32
N ALA A 19 -13.88 -18.29 -0.70
CA ALA A 19 -13.38 -18.18 0.68
C ALA A 19 -11.94 -17.65 0.78
N VAL A 20 -11.27 -17.39 -0.34
CA VAL A 20 -9.91 -16.81 -0.38
C VAL A 20 -10.01 -15.32 -0.67
N VAL A 21 -9.57 -14.49 0.28
CA VAL A 21 -9.65 -13.02 0.16
C VAL A 21 -8.89 -12.56 -1.09
N GLY A 22 -9.60 -11.83 -1.96
CA GLY A 22 -8.99 -11.20 -3.14
C GLY A 22 -8.63 -12.13 -4.28
N VAL A 23 -8.96 -13.43 -4.22
CA VAL A 23 -8.71 -14.39 -5.30
C VAL A 23 -10.02 -15.07 -5.71
N THR A 24 -10.28 -15.10 -7.02
CA THR A 24 -11.47 -15.76 -7.59
C THR A 24 -11.04 -16.81 -8.61
N GLY A 25 -11.46 -18.05 -8.40
CA GLY A 25 -11.30 -19.12 -9.38
C GLY A 25 -12.47 -19.16 -10.36
N ILE A 26 -12.18 -19.37 -11.64
CA ILE A 26 -13.16 -19.60 -12.70
C ILE A 26 -13.05 -21.07 -13.10
N PHE A 27 -14.13 -21.83 -12.92
CA PHE A 27 -14.16 -23.27 -13.09
C PHE A 27 -14.93 -23.68 -14.35
N ASP A 28 -14.54 -24.79 -14.96
CA ASP A 28 -15.27 -25.43 -16.05
C ASP A 28 -16.46 -26.27 -15.54
N GLY A 29 -17.24 -26.82 -16.47
CA GLY A 29 -18.42 -27.64 -16.14
C GLY A 29 -18.09 -28.99 -15.49
N ALA A 30 -16.85 -29.47 -15.58
CA ALA A 30 -16.37 -30.68 -14.89
C ALA A 30 -15.77 -30.37 -13.50
N GLY A 31 -15.69 -29.08 -13.14
CA GLY A 31 -15.08 -28.60 -11.91
C GLY A 31 -13.57 -28.36 -11.99
N GLY A 32 -12.93 -28.52 -13.14
CA GLY A 32 -11.53 -28.08 -13.32
C GLY A 32 -11.41 -26.57 -13.17
N ILE A 33 -10.33 -26.06 -12.58
CA ILE A 33 -10.06 -24.61 -12.61
C ILE A 33 -9.54 -24.25 -14.02
N LYS A 34 -10.21 -23.31 -14.67
CA LYS A 34 -9.84 -22.81 -16.01
C LYS A 34 -8.91 -21.61 -15.92
N SER A 35 -9.20 -20.71 -15.00
CA SER A 35 -8.41 -19.50 -14.78
C SER A 35 -8.63 -18.98 -13.36
N MET A 36 -7.76 -18.08 -12.90
CA MET A 36 -7.92 -17.37 -11.64
C MET A 36 -7.69 -15.88 -11.89
N GLY A 37 -8.38 -15.05 -11.11
CA GLY A 37 -8.18 -13.60 -11.09
C GLY A 37 -7.90 -13.13 -9.68
N VAL A 38 -7.22 -11.99 -9.58
CA VAL A 38 -7.00 -11.28 -8.32
C VAL A 38 -7.81 -9.99 -8.29
N GLN A 39 -8.10 -9.50 -7.10
CA GLN A 39 -8.87 -8.28 -6.85
C GLN A 39 -8.06 -7.33 -5.96
N CYS A 40 -8.44 -6.06 -5.89
CA CYS A 40 -7.79 -5.08 -5.00
C CYS A 40 -7.76 -5.53 -3.54
N ALA A 41 -8.74 -6.35 -3.11
CA ALA A 41 -8.80 -6.94 -1.78
C ALA A 41 -7.63 -7.89 -1.46
N LEU A 42 -6.90 -8.40 -2.47
CA LEU A 42 -5.70 -9.21 -2.24
C LEU A 42 -4.66 -8.40 -1.44
N CYS A 43 -4.42 -7.16 -1.85
CA CYS A 43 -3.47 -6.25 -1.18
C CYS A 43 -4.14 -5.44 -0.07
N HIS A 44 -5.41 -5.03 -0.25
CA HIS A 44 -6.08 -4.08 0.64
C HIS A 44 -7.20 -4.71 1.47
N SER A 45 -7.09 -5.99 1.81
CA SER A 45 -7.93 -6.63 2.82
C SER A 45 -7.16 -7.73 3.54
N THR A 46 -7.57 -8.01 4.77
CA THR A 46 -7.10 -9.16 5.56
C THR A 46 -8.29 -9.80 6.27
N VAL A 47 -8.04 -10.68 7.24
CA VAL A 47 -9.06 -11.25 8.12
C VAL A 47 -8.77 -10.93 9.59
N ASP A 48 -9.79 -11.06 10.44
CA ASP A 48 -9.71 -10.80 11.88
C ASP A 48 -9.18 -11.97 12.73
N ASP A 49 -8.73 -13.06 12.10
CA ASP A 49 -8.25 -14.28 12.75
C ASP A 49 -9.21 -14.90 13.79
N SER A 50 -10.51 -14.57 13.72
CA SER A 50 -11.50 -15.01 14.72
C SER A 50 -11.76 -16.51 14.75
N PHE A 51 -11.30 -17.26 13.73
CA PHE A 51 -11.37 -18.71 13.69
C PHE A 51 -9.99 -19.37 13.85
N ALA A 52 -8.99 -18.92 13.10
CA ALA A 52 -7.60 -19.37 13.15
C ALA A 52 -6.68 -18.31 12.52
N PRO A 53 -5.35 -18.35 12.72
CA PRO A 53 -4.44 -17.44 12.01
C PRO A 53 -4.66 -17.52 10.49
N GLY A 54 -4.92 -16.38 9.85
CA GLY A 54 -5.25 -16.26 8.44
C GLY A 54 -6.68 -16.65 8.07
N ILE A 55 -7.56 -16.96 9.04
CA ILE A 55 -8.95 -17.36 8.81
C ILE A 55 -9.90 -16.64 9.77
N GLY A 56 -10.85 -15.89 9.20
CA GLY A 56 -11.83 -15.13 9.98
C GLY A 56 -12.77 -14.34 9.10
N LYS A 57 -13.33 -13.25 9.64
CA LYS A 57 -14.15 -12.32 8.89
C LYS A 57 -13.26 -11.37 8.11
N ARG A 58 -13.65 -11.09 6.87
CA ARG A 58 -12.92 -10.15 6.00
C ARG A 58 -12.94 -8.75 6.59
N LEU A 59 -11.76 -8.13 6.60
CA LEU A 59 -11.51 -6.75 7.00
C LEU A 59 -11.15 -5.93 5.77
N ASP A 60 -12.13 -5.21 5.23
CA ASP A 60 -11.99 -4.43 4.00
C ASP A 60 -11.21 -3.12 4.22
N GLY A 61 -10.28 -2.82 3.32
CA GLY A 61 -9.43 -1.63 3.39
C GLY A 61 -8.16 -1.79 4.25
N TRP A 62 -7.98 -2.93 4.90
CA TRP A 62 -6.80 -3.18 5.73
C TRP A 62 -5.59 -3.56 4.87
N ALA A 63 -4.42 -3.04 5.21
CA ALA A 63 -3.19 -3.41 4.50
C ALA A 63 -2.84 -4.89 4.73
N ASN A 64 -2.74 -5.68 3.66
CA ASN A 64 -2.31 -7.07 3.76
C ASN A 64 -0.79 -7.16 3.91
N ARG A 65 -0.33 -7.06 5.16
CA ARG A 65 1.12 -7.09 5.50
C ARG A 65 1.72 -8.51 5.56
N ASP A 66 0.91 -9.54 5.30
CA ASP A 66 1.34 -10.94 5.17
C ASP A 66 1.61 -11.35 3.73
N LEU A 67 0.92 -10.71 2.77
CA LEU A 67 1.03 -11.01 1.36
C LEU A 67 2.46 -10.79 0.84
N ASN A 68 3.11 -11.84 0.35
CA ASN A 68 4.40 -11.74 -0.32
C ASN A 68 4.20 -11.74 -1.84
N VAL A 69 3.89 -10.56 -2.40
CA VAL A 69 3.64 -10.41 -3.85
C VAL A 69 4.85 -10.83 -4.67
N GLY A 70 6.05 -10.40 -4.25
CA GLY A 70 7.29 -10.71 -4.93
C GLY A 70 7.55 -12.22 -5.05
N LEU A 71 7.38 -12.96 -3.94
CA LEU A 71 7.50 -14.42 -3.96
C LEU A 71 6.43 -15.08 -4.84
N ILE A 72 5.17 -14.64 -4.77
CA ILE A 72 4.09 -15.21 -5.59
C ILE A 72 4.41 -15.03 -7.08
N VAL A 73 4.82 -13.82 -7.49
CA VAL A 73 5.18 -13.54 -8.89
C VAL A 73 6.44 -14.30 -9.29
N SER A 74 7.44 -14.45 -8.41
CA SER A 74 8.70 -15.15 -8.73
C SER A 74 8.52 -16.65 -9.00
N LEU A 75 7.40 -17.22 -8.54
CA LEU A 75 6.97 -18.60 -8.77
C LEU A 75 6.22 -18.79 -10.11
N ALA A 76 5.96 -17.73 -10.87
CA ALA A 76 5.30 -17.84 -12.17
C ALA A 76 6.09 -18.79 -13.10
N PRO A 77 5.40 -19.64 -13.89
CA PRO A 77 6.06 -20.59 -14.77
C PRO A 77 6.85 -19.91 -15.90
N ASN A 78 6.56 -18.64 -16.19
CA ASN A 78 7.24 -17.85 -17.20
C ASN A 78 7.38 -16.39 -16.75
N LEU A 79 8.63 -15.95 -16.56
CA LEU A 79 8.98 -14.56 -16.24
C LEU A 79 9.66 -13.83 -17.41
N THR A 80 9.81 -14.49 -18.57
CA THR A 80 10.42 -13.90 -19.75
C THR A 80 9.77 -12.58 -20.17
N PRO A 81 8.43 -12.41 -20.13
CA PRO A 81 7.82 -11.12 -20.50
C PRO A 81 8.29 -9.95 -19.61
N ILE A 82 8.45 -10.18 -18.30
CA ILE A 82 8.95 -9.16 -17.37
C ILE A 82 10.45 -8.91 -17.60
N ALA A 83 11.22 -9.98 -17.82
CA ALA A 83 12.65 -9.89 -18.10
C ALA A 83 12.93 -9.10 -19.39
N GLU A 84 12.18 -9.35 -20.46
CA GLU A 84 12.25 -8.61 -21.73
C GLU A 84 11.82 -7.14 -21.58
N LEU A 85 10.74 -6.88 -20.82
CA LEU A 85 10.29 -5.53 -20.51
C LEU A 85 11.38 -4.72 -19.78
N LEU A 86 12.03 -5.33 -18.78
CA LEU A 86 13.09 -4.71 -17.98
C LEU A 86 14.48 -4.78 -18.64
N ARG A 87 14.64 -5.55 -19.74
CA ARG A 87 15.91 -5.80 -20.44
C ARG A 87 17.00 -6.39 -19.54
N VAL A 88 16.60 -7.33 -18.69
CA VAL A 88 17.48 -8.11 -17.82
C VAL A 88 17.18 -9.60 -17.99
N ASP A 89 17.97 -10.47 -17.39
CA ASP A 89 17.67 -11.91 -17.37
C ASP A 89 16.62 -12.27 -16.29
N VAL A 90 16.03 -13.46 -16.43
CA VAL A 90 15.01 -13.97 -15.49
C VAL A 90 15.55 -14.16 -14.07
N ALA A 91 16.84 -14.48 -13.89
CA ALA A 91 17.42 -14.64 -12.56
C ALA A 91 17.49 -13.30 -11.83
N THR A 92 17.83 -12.22 -12.55
CA THR A 92 17.79 -10.84 -12.05
C THR A 92 16.38 -10.44 -11.64
N VAL A 93 15.36 -10.72 -12.47
CA VAL A 93 13.94 -10.47 -12.11
C VAL A 93 13.57 -11.22 -10.82
N LYS A 94 13.92 -12.51 -10.70
CA LYS A 94 13.65 -13.29 -9.49
C LYS A 94 14.35 -12.72 -8.26
N ALA A 95 15.59 -12.27 -8.40
CA ALA A 95 16.32 -11.64 -7.29
C ALA A 95 15.63 -10.37 -6.80
N VAL A 96 15.20 -9.50 -7.73
CA VAL A 96 14.44 -8.29 -7.41
C VAL A 96 13.12 -8.62 -6.72
N LEU A 97 12.31 -9.50 -7.30
CA LEU A 97 11.02 -9.89 -6.72
C LEU A 97 11.16 -10.49 -5.31
N ASN A 98 12.14 -11.39 -5.11
CA ASN A 98 12.37 -12.00 -3.80
C ASN A 98 12.92 -11.02 -2.76
N SER A 99 13.48 -9.87 -3.18
CA SER A 99 13.99 -8.85 -2.26
C SER A 99 12.89 -8.05 -1.55
N TRP A 100 11.68 -7.98 -2.11
CA TRP A 100 10.60 -7.18 -1.53
C TRP A 100 10.13 -7.74 -0.18
N GLY A 101 9.96 -9.06 -0.09
CA GLY A 101 9.41 -9.69 1.11
C GLY A 101 7.92 -9.36 1.36
N PRO A 102 7.37 -9.80 2.51
CA PRO A 102 5.95 -9.67 2.83
C PRO A 102 5.48 -8.21 2.99
N GLY A 103 4.23 -7.96 2.59
CA GLY A 103 3.55 -6.70 2.76
C GLY A 103 4.04 -5.57 1.86
N ARG A 104 4.80 -5.91 0.80
CA ARG A 104 5.40 -4.93 -0.12
C ARG A 104 5.05 -5.18 -1.57
N PHE A 105 5.05 -4.08 -2.32
CA PHE A 105 4.89 -4.07 -3.76
C PHE A 105 5.59 -2.84 -4.35
N ASP A 106 6.36 -3.03 -5.42
CA ASP A 106 6.94 -1.93 -6.20
C ASP A 106 6.09 -1.70 -7.44
N ALA A 107 5.19 -0.72 -7.35
CA ALA A 107 4.26 -0.37 -8.42
C ALA A 107 4.91 0.43 -9.55
N GLU A 108 6.18 0.81 -9.43
CA GLU A 108 6.89 1.66 -10.40
C GLU A 108 7.97 0.90 -11.16
N LEU A 109 8.27 -0.35 -10.79
CA LEU A 109 9.32 -1.17 -11.41
C LEU A 109 9.11 -1.31 -12.92
N ASP A 110 7.87 -1.51 -13.36
CA ASP A 110 7.52 -1.64 -14.78
C ASP A 110 7.46 -0.29 -15.52
N LYS A 111 7.66 0.84 -14.81
CA LYS A 111 7.70 2.20 -15.37
C LYS A 111 9.12 2.72 -15.49
N ASP A 112 9.91 2.59 -14.44
CA ASP A 112 11.24 3.18 -14.35
C ASP A 112 12.39 2.16 -14.30
N GLY A 113 12.10 0.89 -14.00
CA GLY A 113 13.11 -0.16 -13.89
C GLY A 113 14.02 -0.07 -12.66
N LYS A 114 13.70 0.76 -11.66
CA LYS A 114 14.54 1.00 -10.49
C LYS A 114 14.21 0.05 -9.34
N ALA A 115 14.90 -1.08 -9.29
CA ALA A 115 14.68 -2.11 -8.27
C ALA A 115 15.32 -1.83 -6.90
N LEU A 116 16.40 -1.04 -6.87
CA LEU A 116 17.21 -0.81 -5.67
C LEU A 116 17.35 0.70 -5.40
N ARG A 117 17.30 1.03 -4.12
CA ARG A 117 17.63 2.34 -3.57
C ARG A 117 19.15 2.60 -3.64
N PRO A 118 19.60 3.85 -3.50
CA PRO A 118 21.04 4.19 -3.52
C PRO A 118 21.86 3.51 -2.41
N ASP A 119 21.23 3.15 -1.29
CA ASP A 119 21.84 2.42 -0.17
C ASP A 119 21.94 0.89 -0.41
N GLY A 120 21.48 0.41 -1.58
CA GLY A 120 21.40 -1.01 -1.92
C GLY A 120 20.16 -1.73 -1.39
N GLY A 121 19.29 -1.03 -0.65
CA GLY A 121 18.02 -1.56 -0.18
C GLY A 121 17.01 -1.76 -1.32
N GLN A 122 16.01 -2.62 -1.11
CA GLN A 122 14.93 -2.86 -2.08
C GLN A 122 14.01 -1.62 -2.22
N ALA A 123 13.44 -1.40 -3.41
CA ALA A 123 12.61 -0.24 -3.74
C ALA A 123 11.10 -0.37 -3.40
N GLY A 124 10.62 -1.58 -3.11
CA GLY A 124 9.22 -1.86 -2.82
C GLY A 124 8.67 -1.11 -1.60
N THR A 125 7.50 -0.51 -1.81
CA THR A 125 6.77 0.19 -0.75
C THR A 125 5.89 -0.77 0.02
N LEU A 126 5.65 -0.47 1.29
CA LEU A 126 4.66 -1.15 2.10
C LEU A 126 3.26 -0.90 1.52
N ILE A 127 2.48 -1.97 1.43
CA ILE A 127 1.08 -1.92 1.01
C ILE A 127 0.33 -1.00 1.99
N PRO A 128 -0.29 0.11 1.51
CA PRO A 128 -1.05 1.01 2.37
C PRO A 128 -2.46 0.45 2.65
N PRO A 129 -3.12 0.91 3.73
CA PRO A 129 -4.56 0.71 3.87
C PRO A 129 -5.31 1.48 2.77
N ALA A 130 -6.54 1.07 2.51
CA ALA A 130 -7.48 1.74 1.62
C ALA A 130 -8.71 2.30 2.37
N PHE A 131 -8.70 2.30 3.70
CA PHE A 131 -9.71 2.98 4.52
C PHE A 131 -9.29 4.42 4.86
N GLY A 132 -10.24 5.23 5.36
CA GLY A 132 -9.95 6.56 5.91
C GLY A 132 -9.54 7.59 4.85
N LEU A 133 -9.92 7.36 3.58
CA LEU A 133 -9.51 8.18 2.44
C LEU A 133 -10.52 9.27 2.06
N ALA A 134 -11.68 9.32 2.72
CA ALA A 134 -12.65 10.40 2.50
C ALA A 134 -12.04 11.77 2.82
N GLY A 135 -12.13 12.71 1.87
CA GLY A 135 -11.55 14.06 2.02
C GLY A 135 -10.09 14.18 1.57
N VAL A 136 -9.47 13.09 1.10
CA VAL A 136 -8.13 13.07 0.52
C VAL A 136 -8.22 13.20 -1.00
N ASN A 137 -7.32 13.94 -1.64
CA ASN A 137 -7.31 14.13 -3.10
C ASN A 137 -6.31 13.21 -3.82
N LEU A 138 -5.10 13.06 -3.28
CA LEU A 138 -4.05 12.19 -3.81
C LEU A 138 -3.84 11.03 -2.84
N HIS A 139 -3.76 9.78 -3.30
CA HIS A 139 -3.97 8.62 -2.42
C HIS A 139 -2.76 7.70 -2.23
N THR A 140 -1.75 7.78 -3.10
CA THR A 140 -0.51 7.01 -2.92
C THR A 140 0.40 7.66 -1.88
N TRP A 141 1.49 6.97 -1.51
CA TRP A 141 2.53 7.51 -0.62
C TRP A 141 3.17 8.80 -1.15
N THR A 142 3.21 8.97 -2.46
CA THR A 142 3.83 10.11 -3.17
C THR A 142 2.82 10.96 -3.91
N GLY A 143 1.53 10.66 -3.77
CA GLY A 143 0.45 11.46 -4.36
C GLY A 143 0.34 11.40 -5.89
N PHE A 144 0.53 10.22 -6.50
CA PHE A 144 0.40 10.04 -7.96
C PHE A 144 -0.95 10.52 -8.53
N GLY A 145 -2.03 10.29 -7.78
CA GLY A 145 -3.38 10.63 -8.23
C GLY A 145 -4.47 10.21 -7.24
N SER A 146 -5.72 10.38 -7.66
CA SER A 146 -6.92 10.03 -6.90
C SER A 146 -7.19 8.52 -6.84
N VAL A 147 -8.15 8.08 -6.04
CA VAL A 147 -8.56 6.66 -5.98
C VAL A 147 -8.93 6.09 -7.36
N PRO A 148 -9.78 6.73 -8.19
CA PRO A 148 -10.07 6.22 -9.54
C PRO A 148 -8.83 6.10 -10.42
N TYR A 149 -7.90 7.06 -10.33
CA TYR A 149 -6.64 7.03 -11.06
C TYR A 149 -5.82 5.81 -10.65
N TRP A 150 -5.60 5.62 -9.34
CA TRP A 150 -4.78 4.52 -8.84
C TRP A 150 -5.40 3.15 -9.10
N ASN A 151 -6.73 3.05 -9.01
CA ASN A 151 -7.44 1.83 -9.36
C ASN A 151 -7.27 1.48 -10.84
N ALA A 152 -7.35 2.46 -11.75
CA ALA A 152 -7.12 2.23 -13.17
C ALA A 152 -5.66 1.83 -13.45
N TYR A 153 -4.70 2.52 -12.82
CA TYR A 153 -3.29 2.19 -12.88
C TYR A 153 -3.04 0.73 -12.50
N VAL A 154 -3.41 0.35 -11.27
CA VAL A 154 -3.17 -1.00 -10.76
C VAL A 154 -3.93 -2.06 -11.56
N ALA A 155 -5.21 -1.81 -11.89
CA ALA A 155 -6.01 -2.80 -12.61
C ALA A 155 -5.48 -3.07 -14.03
N VAL A 156 -5.03 -2.04 -14.75
CA VAL A 156 -4.65 -2.14 -16.16
C VAL A 156 -3.17 -2.46 -16.32
N THR A 157 -2.29 -1.78 -15.58
CA THR A 157 -0.84 -1.91 -15.81
C THR A 157 -0.16 -2.95 -14.93
N GLU A 158 -0.66 -3.15 -13.70
CA GLU A 158 -0.04 -4.09 -12.75
C GLU A 158 -0.73 -5.46 -12.77
N MET A 159 -2.06 -5.46 -12.70
CA MET A 159 -2.88 -6.69 -12.72
C MET A 159 -3.20 -7.16 -14.14
N HIS A 160 -2.81 -6.40 -15.17
CA HIS A 160 -3.05 -6.69 -16.59
C HIS A 160 -4.52 -6.99 -16.95
N GLY A 161 -5.45 -6.31 -16.30
CA GLY A 161 -6.87 -6.33 -16.66
C GLY A 161 -7.13 -5.53 -17.94
N SER A 162 -8.07 -6.02 -18.75
CA SER A 162 -8.44 -5.36 -20.01
C SER A 162 -9.18 -4.05 -19.74
N GLY A 163 -8.53 -2.91 -19.99
CA GLY A 163 -9.09 -1.59 -19.72
C GLY A 163 -8.31 -0.42 -20.30
N THR A 164 -8.74 0.80 -19.95
CA THR A 164 -8.06 2.03 -20.32
C THR A 164 -7.26 2.59 -19.13
N PHE A 165 -5.98 2.88 -19.36
CA PHE A 165 -5.15 3.70 -18.48
C PHE A 165 -4.36 4.73 -19.29
N PHE A 166 -4.33 5.98 -18.81
CA PHE A 166 -3.61 7.06 -19.46
C PHE A 166 -3.00 8.01 -18.43
N ASP A 167 -1.69 8.22 -18.52
CA ASP A 167 -0.97 9.30 -17.83
C ASP A 167 0.24 9.77 -18.66
N GLN A 168 0.13 10.96 -19.25
CA GLN A 168 1.21 11.55 -20.05
C GLN A 168 2.50 11.76 -19.25
N ARG A 169 2.43 11.93 -17.92
CA ARG A 169 3.64 12.11 -17.09
C ARG A 169 4.55 10.87 -17.15
N LEU A 170 3.96 9.69 -17.35
CA LEU A 170 4.67 8.42 -17.49
C LEU A 170 5.24 8.18 -18.90
N SER A 171 5.15 9.15 -19.82
CA SER A 171 5.74 9.05 -21.16
C SER A 171 7.17 9.60 -21.23
N ASP A 172 7.68 10.24 -20.17
CA ASP A 172 9.03 10.81 -20.15
C ASP A 172 10.07 9.67 -20.24
N PRO A 173 10.91 9.61 -21.31
CA PRO A 173 11.88 8.53 -21.48
C PRO A 173 13.06 8.60 -20.53
N VAL A 174 13.30 9.74 -19.87
CA VAL A 174 14.36 9.91 -18.86
C VAL A 174 13.87 9.41 -17.52
N GLN A 175 12.68 9.84 -17.08
CA GLN A 175 12.14 9.44 -15.77
C GLN A 175 11.54 8.03 -15.80
N TYR A 176 10.84 7.67 -16.89
CA TYR A 176 10.09 6.42 -17.05
C TYR A 176 10.48 5.65 -18.32
N PRO A 177 11.76 5.24 -18.45
CA PRO A 177 12.27 4.59 -19.67
C PRO A 177 11.58 3.28 -20.02
N VAL A 178 11.00 2.55 -19.06
CA VAL A 178 10.27 1.30 -19.32
C VAL A 178 8.87 1.60 -19.83
N SER A 179 8.18 2.54 -19.18
CA SER A 179 6.85 2.99 -19.60
C SER A 179 6.89 3.65 -20.99
N ALA A 180 7.80 4.59 -21.23
CA ALA A 180 7.93 5.30 -22.50
C ALA A 180 8.18 4.36 -23.68
N ARG A 181 8.99 3.31 -23.46
CA ARG A 181 9.29 2.29 -24.49
C ARG A 181 8.15 1.31 -24.73
N SER A 182 7.50 0.84 -23.66
CA SER A 182 6.41 -0.13 -23.75
C SER A 182 5.09 0.49 -24.22
N GLY A 183 4.93 1.81 -24.05
CA GLY A 183 3.68 2.50 -24.30
C GLY A 183 2.66 2.33 -23.16
N SER A 184 3.05 1.75 -22.02
CA SER A 184 2.12 1.47 -20.90
C SER A 184 1.50 2.71 -20.25
N TRP A 185 2.02 3.91 -20.56
CA TRP A 185 1.42 5.19 -20.19
C TRP A 185 0.12 5.52 -20.94
N ASN A 186 -0.22 4.78 -22.00
CA ASN A 186 -1.45 4.94 -22.78
C ASN A 186 -1.98 3.58 -23.26
N THR A 187 -2.43 2.76 -22.31
CA THR A 187 -3.08 1.47 -22.57
C THR A 187 -4.56 1.68 -22.86
N ARG A 188 -5.06 1.05 -23.94
CA ARG A 188 -6.46 1.17 -24.40
C ARG A 188 -6.95 -0.17 -24.93
N ASP A 189 -7.18 -1.12 -24.04
CA ASP A 189 -7.63 -2.44 -24.45
C ASP A 189 -9.10 -2.43 -24.87
N THR A 190 -9.44 -3.35 -25.79
CA THR A 190 -10.81 -3.56 -26.24
C THR A 190 -11.18 -5.03 -26.06
N PRO A 191 -12.21 -5.37 -25.25
CA PRO A 191 -13.14 -4.45 -24.57
C PRO A 191 -12.56 -3.83 -23.30
N ASP A 192 -12.96 -2.59 -22.98
CA ASP A 192 -12.66 -1.99 -21.67
C ASP A 192 -13.61 -2.55 -20.59
N LEU A 193 -13.06 -3.30 -19.64
CA LEU A 193 -13.79 -3.89 -18.51
C LEU A 193 -13.54 -3.16 -17.18
N VAL A 194 -12.66 -2.17 -17.16
CA VAL A 194 -12.20 -1.47 -15.94
C VAL A 194 -12.94 -0.16 -15.73
N THR A 195 -13.02 0.70 -16.75
CA THR A 195 -13.47 2.10 -16.57
C THR A 195 -14.88 2.20 -15.98
N ALA A 196 -15.81 1.35 -16.42
CA ALA A 196 -17.19 1.34 -15.92
C ALA A 196 -17.30 0.92 -14.43
N LYS A 197 -16.27 0.29 -13.85
CA LYS A 197 -16.24 -0.14 -12.44
C LYS A 197 -15.66 0.93 -11.51
N LEU A 198 -14.89 1.87 -12.03
CA LEU A 198 -14.20 2.89 -11.23
C LEU A 198 -15.14 3.74 -10.36
N PRO A 199 -16.32 4.20 -10.82
CA PRO A 199 -17.19 5.03 -9.97
C PRO A 199 -17.70 4.29 -8.73
N ALA A 200 -18.17 3.06 -8.89
CA ALA A 200 -18.68 2.25 -7.78
C ALA A 200 -17.57 1.85 -6.81
N LEU A 201 -16.39 1.48 -7.33
CA LEU A 201 -15.23 1.15 -6.52
C LEU A 201 -14.71 2.37 -5.75
N HIS A 202 -14.70 3.55 -6.37
CA HIS A 202 -14.35 4.80 -5.71
C HIS A 202 -15.30 5.10 -4.54
N ALA A 203 -16.62 5.05 -4.77
CA ALA A 203 -17.61 5.25 -3.71
C ALA A 203 -17.44 4.24 -2.56
N TYR A 204 -17.18 2.98 -2.89
CA TYR A 204 -16.91 1.94 -1.90
C TYR A 204 -15.67 2.25 -1.06
N GLN A 205 -14.53 2.58 -1.66
CA GLN A 205 -13.29 2.88 -0.92
C GLN A 205 -13.42 4.15 -0.07
N LEU A 206 -14.10 5.19 -0.55
CA LEU A 206 -14.36 6.38 0.27
C LEU A 206 -15.28 6.09 1.47
N ALA A 207 -16.12 5.06 1.39
CA ALA A 207 -16.99 4.65 2.49
C ALA A 207 -16.26 3.80 3.56
N LEU A 208 -15.07 3.28 3.26
CA LEU A 208 -14.27 2.51 4.22
C LEU A 208 -13.72 3.44 5.31
N LYS A 209 -14.25 3.29 6.52
CA LYS A 209 -13.83 4.09 7.68
C LYS A 209 -12.60 3.48 8.33
N ALA A 210 -11.74 4.34 8.87
CA ALA A 210 -10.66 3.89 9.74
C ALA A 210 -11.21 3.10 10.94
N PRO A 211 -10.61 1.95 11.27
CA PRO A 211 -11.08 1.12 12.38
C PRO A 211 -10.72 1.76 13.71
N LYS A 212 -11.66 1.70 14.66
CA LYS A 212 -11.42 2.19 16.01
C LYS A 212 -10.39 1.32 16.73
N PRO A 213 -9.50 1.90 17.56
CA PRO A 213 -8.58 1.12 18.38
C PRO A 213 -9.34 0.13 19.29
N PRO A 214 -8.81 -1.08 19.51
CA PRO A 214 -9.39 -2.03 20.45
C PRO A 214 -9.47 -1.45 21.86
N VAL A 215 -10.50 -1.81 22.62
CA VAL A 215 -10.64 -1.38 24.01
C VAL A 215 -9.42 -1.85 24.82
N GLY A 216 -8.78 -0.93 25.53
CA GLY A 216 -7.59 -1.21 26.33
C GLY A 216 -6.28 -1.32 25.53
N SER A 217 -6.26 -0.99 24.23
CA SER A 217 -5.03 -1.00 23.43
C SER A 217 -4.13 0.22 23.65
N PHE A 218 -4.59 1.21 24.42
CA PHE A 218 -3.86 2.43 24.77
C PHE A 218 -4.29 2.94 26.16
N ASP A 219 -3.44 3.75 26.79
CA ASP A 219 -3.77 4.48 28.03
C ASP A 219 -4.54 5.77 27.69
N ALA A 220 -5.80 5.85 28.09
CA ALA A 220 -6.67 6.98 27.78
C ALA A 220 -6.22 8.30 28.42
N ALA A 221 -5.72 8.27 29.66
CA ALA A 221 -5.26 9.48 30.35
C ALA A 221 -3.94 9.99 29.73
N ALA A 222 -3.07 9.07 29.31
CA ALA A 222 -1.87 9.43 28.55
C ALA A 222 -2.21 9.95 27.15
N ALA A 223 -3.19 9.36 26.46
CA ALA A 223 -3.65 9.83 25.17
C ALA A 223 -4.25 11.24 25.22
N GLU A 224 -4.98 11.60 26.28
CA GLU A 224 -5.48 12.96 26.49
C GLU A 224 -4.34 13.98 26.61
N ARG A 225 -3.30 13.69 27.40
CA ARG A 225 -2.08 14.54 27.47
C ARG A 225 -1.32 14.53 26.14
N GLY A 226 -1.26 13.38 25.48
CA GLY A 226 -0.59 13.21 24.20
C GLY A 226 -1.23 14.02 23.08
N LYS A 227 -2.55 14.27 23.17
CA LYS A 227 -3.24 15.19 22.29
C LYS A 227 -2.73 16.63 22.45
N GLU A 228 -2.51 17.08 23.67
CA GLU A 228 -1.95 18.41 23.92
C GLU A 228 -0.54 18.53 23.34
N VAL A 229 0.28 17.48 23.46
CA VAL A 229 1.60 17.40 22.81
C VAL A 229 1.45 17.46 21.29
N PHE A 230 0.54 16.67 20.71
CA PHE A 230 0.31 16.58 19.27
C PHE A 230 -0.10 17.94 18.66
N ASP A 231 -1.01 18.66 19.32
CA ASP A 231 -1.53 19.95 18.86
C ASP A 231 -0.56 21.12 19.15
N GLY A 232 0.28 20.99 20.18
CA GLY A 232 1.18 22.04 20.66
C GLY A 232 2.66 21.75 20.37
N PRO A 233 3.46 21.36 21.38
CA PRO A 233 4.91 21.26 21.26
C PRO A 233 5.39 20.24 20.22
N GLY A 234 4.62 19.18 19.97
CA GLY A 234 4.89 18.19 18.93
C GLY A 234 4.62 18.67 17.51
N LYS A 235 3.84 19.75 17.34
CA LYS A 235 3.44 20.37 16.06
C LYS A 235 2.86 19.40 15.04
N CYS A 236 2.41 18.23 15.45
CA CYS A 236 1.98 17.16 14.54
C CYS A 236 0.74 17.58 13.74
N ALA A 237 -0.15 18.34 14.38
CA ALA A 237 -1.38 18.86 13.81
C ALA A 237 -1.17 19.87 12.66
N THR A 238 0.05 20.37 12.40
CA THR A 238 0.28 21.26 11.26
C THR A 238 0.15 20.55 9.92
N CYS A 239 0.43 19.25 9.89
CA CYS A 239 0.25 18.39 8.72
C CYS A 239 -0.89 17.38 8.94
N HIS A 240 -0.95 16.77 10.13
CA HIS A 240 -1.96 15.76 10.45
C HIS A 240 -3.22 16.37 11.06
N VAL A 241 -3.89 17.24 10.28
CA VAL A 241 -5.02 18.08 10.73
C VAL A 241 -6.26 17.24 11.09
N PRO A 242 -6.74 17.24 12.34
CA PRO A 242 -7.99 16.57 12.72
C PRO A 242 -9.23 17.20 12.05
N PRO A 243 -10.31 16.44 11.79
CA PRO A 243 -10.50 15.02 12.10
C PRO A 243 -10.01 14.07 10.99
N LEU A 244 -9.52 14.60 9.86
CA LEU A 244 -9.01 13.77 8.75
C LEU A 244 -7.60 13.21 9.02
N PHE A 245 -6.87 13.86 9.94
CA PHE A 245 -5.47 13.59 10.27
C PHE A 245 -4.53 13.68 9.05
N THR A 246 -4.88 14.58 8.13
CA THR A 246 -4.12 14.96 6.93
C THR A 246 -4.66 16.31 6.45
N GLU A 247 -3.82 17.13 5.85
CA GLU A 247 -4.24 18.40 5.26
C GLU A 247 -5.23 18.18 4.10
N PRO A 248 -6.28 19.02 3.98
CA PRO A 248 -7.21 18.92 2.87
C PRO A 248 -6.56 19.46 1.58
N GLY A 249 -6.39 18.59 0.57
CA GLY A 249 -6.11 18.99 -0.81
C GLY A 249 -4.67 19.43 -1.14
N HIS A 250 -3.88 19.88 -0.17
CA HIS A 250 -2.49 20.32 -0.36
C HIS A 250 -1.54 19.64 0.64
N ASN A 251 -1.57 18.32 0.70
CA ASN A 251 -0.87 17.50 1.69
C ASN A 251 0.41 16.86 1.15
N LEU A 252 1.13 17.55 0.27
CA LEU A 252 2.41 17.09 -0.27
C LEU A 252 3.56 17.84 0.37
N HIS A 253 4.60 17.11 0.76
CA HIS A 253 5.82 17.63 1.36
C HIS A 253 7.05 17.11 0.62
N THR A 254 8.06 17.97 0.54
CA THR A 254 9.37 17.63 0.03
C THR A 254 10.05 16.60 0.94
N PRO A 255 10.96 15.77 0.40
CA PRO A 255 11.78 14.87 1.22
C PRO A 255 12.53 15.59 2.35
N ALA A 256 13.00 16.82 2.08
CA ALA A 256 13.71 17.65 3.05
C ALA A 256 12.83 18.09 4.22
N GLU A 257 11.57 18.49 3.98
CA GLU A 257 10.62 18.83 5.06
C GLU A 257 10.34 17.62 5.96
N LEU A 258 10.32 16.42 5.40
CA LEU A 258 10.12 15.18 6.15
C LEU A 258 11.40 14.60 6.75
N GLY A 259 12.57 15.17 6.43
CA GLY A 259 13.88 14.67 6.87
C GLY A 259 14.25 13.29 6.34
N ILE A 260 13.69 12.88 5.20
CA ILE A 260 13.94 11.56 4.60
C ILE A 260 14.54 11.69 3.19
N ASP A 261 15.10 10.59 2.67
CA ASP A 261 15.61 10.53 1.31
C ASP A 261 14.52 10.72 0.26
N SER A 262 14.94 11.17 -0.93
CA SER A 262 14.04 11.46 -2.04
C SER A 262 13.75 10.27 -2.95
N PHE A 263 14.33 9.08 -2.71
CA PHE A 263 14.32 8.00 -3.71
C PHE A 263 12.92 7.69 -4.21
N GLN A 264 11.96 7.41 -3.32
CA GLN A 264 10.61 7.07 -3.73
C GLN A 264 9.84 8.28 -4.27
N ALA A 265 10.07 9.47 -3.72
CA ALA A 265 9.46 10.70 -4.22
C ALA A 265 9.91 11.01 -5.66
N ASP A 266 11.19 10.83 -5.99
CA ASP A 266 11.76 11.14 -7.32
C ASP A 266 11.32 10.17 -8.43
N ARG A 267 10.75 9.03 -8.04
CA ARG A 267 10.08 8.10 -8.96
C ARG A 267 8.64 8.51 -9.24
N SER A 268 8.08 9.43 -8.44
CA SER A 268 6.75 10.00 -8.66
C SER A 268 6.78 11.24 -9.53
N PRO A 269 5.72 11.51 -10.32
CA PRO A 269 5.59 12.77 -11.04
C PRO A 269 5.48 14.00 -10.12
N THR A 270 5.22 13.81 -8.83
CA THR A 270 5.11 14.91 -7.86
C THR A 270 6.45 15.31 -7.24
N HIS A 271 7.45 14.43 -7.24
CA HIS A 271 8.70 14.60 -6.48
C HIS A 271 8.49 14.85 -4.97
N MET A 272 7.34 14.45 -4.44
CA MET A 272 6.93 14.73 -3.06
C MET A 272 6.34 13.50 -2.39
N TYR A 273 6.29 13.53 -1.07
CA TYR A 273 5.57 12.58 -0.23
C TYR A 273 4.27 13.17 0.25
N ARG A 274 3.27 12.33 0.45
CA ARG A 274 1.98 12.74 0.96
C ARG A 274 1.89 12.51 2.46
N THR A 275 1.28 13.46 3.18
CA THR A 275 0.84 13.28 4.56
C THR A 275 -0.18 12.14 4.65
N ALA A 276 0.27 10.97 5.11
CA ALA A 276 -0.60 9.82 5.31
C ALA A 276 -1.62 10.09 6.43
N PRO A 277 -2.91 9.69 6.29
CA PRO A 277 -3.88 9.85 7.35
C PRO A 277 -3.48 9.00 8.56
N LEU A 278 -3.60 9.54 9.77
CA LEU A 278 -3.27 8.81 11.01
C LEU A 278 -4.46 8.10 11.66
N ALA A 279 -5.68 8.31 11.16
CA ALA A 279 -6.85 7.58 11.68
C ALA A 279 -6.66 6.07 11.45
N GLY A 280 -6.78 5.26 12.51
CA GLY A 280 -6.51 3.82 12.46
C GLY A 280 -5.03 3.44 12.39
N LEU A 281 -4.09 4.35 12.71
CA LEU A 281 -2.65 4.10 12.65
C LEU A 281 -2.21 2.85 13.45
N TRP A 282 -2.94 2.50 14.50
CA TRP A 282 -2.70 1.30 15.30
C TRP A 282 -2.72 0.00 14.47
N THR A 283 -3.33 -0.03 13.28
CA THR A 283 -3.32 -1.22 12.40
C THR A 283 -2.02 -1.37 11.61
N HIS A 284 -1.09 -0.42 11.70
CA HIS A 284 0.11 -0.32 10.85
C HIS A 284 1.40 -0.80 11.52
N GLN A 285 1.32 -1.46 12.68
CA GLN A 285 2.49 -1.87 13.45
C GLN A 285 3.36 -2.92 12.72
N LYS A 286 2.78 -3.68 11.77
CA LYS A 286 3.48 -4.75 11.06
C LYS A 286 4.24 -4.23 9.85
N GLY A 287 5.55 -4.50 9.82
CA GLY A 287 6.45 -4.10 8.73
C GLY A 287 7.03 -2.68 8.89
N GLY A 288 6.70 -1.98 9.98
CA GLY A 288 7.16 -0.63 10.27
C GLY A 288 6.30 0.49 9.68
N PHE A 289 6.73 1.72 9.95
CA PHE A 289 6.08 2.98 9.57
C PHE A 289 6.76 3.62 8.36
N PHE A 290 6.08 4.62 7.77
CA PHE A 290 6.40 5.23 6.47
C PHE A 290 6.11 4.31 5.28
N HIS A 291 6.32 4.83 4.08
CA HIS A 291 6.11 4.10 2.83
C HIS A 291 7.01 2.87 2.68
N ASP A 292 8.13 2.81 3.40
CA ASP A 292 9.14 1.77 3.25
C ASP A 292 9.49 1.05 4.57
N GLY A 293 8.80 1.34 5.68
CA GLY A 293 9.00 0.64 6.94
C GLY A 293 10.31 1.02 7.65
N ARG A 294 10.94 2.13 7.29
CA ARG A 294 12.24 2.56 7.84
C ARG A 294 12.26 2.74 9.36
N PHE A 295 11.10 2.99 9.97
CA PHE A 295 10.95 3.10 11.41
C PHE A 295 10.18 1.90 11.94
N ALA A 296 10.77 1.17 12.88
CA ALA A 296 10.16 -0.02 13.44
C ALA A 296 9.01 0.31 14.40
N THR A 297 9.10 1.44 15.11
CA THR A 297 8.15 1.83 16.15
C THR A 297 7.67 3.28 16.00
N LEU A 298 6.54 3.60 16.62
CA LEU A 298 6.09 5.00 16.76
C LEU A 298 7.11 5.86 17.53
N ARG A 299 7.86 5.25 18.45
CA ARG A 299 8.93 5.95 19.17
C ARG A 299 10.02 6.40 18.22
N ASP A 300 10.41 5.57 17.25
CA ASP A 300 11.43 5.93 16.26
C ASP A 300 10.93 7.04 15.33
N VAL A 301 9.65 7.01 14.94
CA VAL A 301 9.01 8.10 14.18
C VAL A 301 9.02 9.43 14.94
N ILE A 302 8.66 9.39 16.23
CA ILE A 302 8.64 10.60 17.06
C ILE A 302 10.06 11.11 17.29
N ALA A 303 11.02 10.23 17.57
CA ALA A 303 12.42 10.61 17.75
C ALA A 303 13.01 11.24 16.48
N HIS A 304 12.64 10.73 15.30
CA HIS A 304 13.00 11.33 14.02
C HIS A 304 12.49 12.77 13.92
N TYR A 305 11.19 13.00 14.12
CA TYR A 305 10.62 14.34 14.00
C TYR A 305 11.02 15.31 15.11
N ASP A 306 11.31 14.80 16.32
CA ASP A 306 11.89 15.58 17.42
C ASP A 306 13.23 16.21 16.99
N VAL A 307 14.06 15.48 16.24
CA VAL A 307 15.32 15.98 15.68
C VAL A 307 15.06 16.90 14.49
N VAL A 308 14.29 16.46 13.49
CA VAL A 308 14.06 17.20 12.23
C VAL A 308 13.47 18.58 12.51
N PHE A 309 12.47 18.66 13.40
CA PHE A 309 11.79 19.92 13.73
C PHE A 309 12.30 20.59 14.99
N ARG A 310 13.34 20.01 15.64
CA ARG A 310 13.96 20.53 16.87
C ARG A 310 12.91 20.80 17.95
N LEU A 311 12.04 19.81 18.19
CA LEU A 311 10.87 19.96 19.06
C LEU A 311 11.25 20.00 20.54
N GLY A 312 12.29 19.27 20.93
CA GLY A 312 12.77 19.23 22.31
C GLY A 312 11.83 18.47 23.24
N LEU A 313 11.12 17.46 22.71
CA LEU A 313 10.15 16.68 23.47
C LEU A 313 10.85 15.86 24.56
N THR A 314 10.32 15.95 25.76
CA THR A 314 10.74 15.13 26.91
C THR A 314 10.28 13.68 26.74
N GLU A 315 10.92 12.75 27.46
CA GLU A 315 10.54 11.33 27.41
C GLU A 315 9.08 11.06 27.82
N PRO A 316 8.51 11.73 28.85
CA PRO A 316 7.08 11.64 29.14
C PRO A 316 6.19 12.12 28.00
N GLU A 317 6.50 13.26 27.36
CA GLU A 317 5.72 13.78 26.23
C GLU A 317 5.73 12.82 25.04
N LYS A 318 6.87 12.19 24.75
CA LYS A 318 6.97 11.14 23.72
C LYS A 318 6.12 9.93 24.07
N GLY A 319 6.08 9.55 25.35
CA GLY A 319 5.22 8.46 25.84
C GLY A 319 3.73 8.77 25.65
N ASP A 320 3.29 9.94 26.10
CA ASP A 320 1.91 10.39 25.97
C ASP A 320 1.51 10.52 24.48
N LEU A 321 2.38 11.06 23.63
CA LEU A 321 2.15 11.16 22.18
C LEU A 321 1.97 9.79 21.51
N ILE A 322 2.72 8.77 21.93
CA ILE A 322 2.54 7.39 21.43
C ILE A 322 1.13 6.88 21.77
N GLU A 323 0.66 7.10 22.99
CA GLU A 323 -0.68 6.67 23.41
C GLU A 323 -1.78 7.41 22.65
N TYR A 324 -1.59 8.71 22.38
CA TYR A 324 -2.51 9.46 21.52
C TYR A 324 -2.54 8.89 20.10
N LEU A 325 -1.38 8.63 19.47
CA LEU A 325 -1.29 8.05 18.13
C LEU A 325 -1.94 6.67 18.02
N LYS A 326 -1.88 5.85 19.09
CA LYS A 326 -2.60 4.56 19.15
C LYS A 326 -4.11 4.73 19.29
N SER A 327 -4.57 5.87 19.80
CA SER A 327 -6.00 6.15 20.02
C SER A 327 -6.74 6.63 18.75
N LEU A 328 -6.00 6.96 17.69
CA LEU A 328 -6.53 7.50 16.43
C LEU A 328 -7.14 6.44 15.51
#